data_AF-X1JU64-F1
#
_entry.id   AF-X1JU64-F1
#
_cell.length_a   1.000
_cell.length_b   1.000
_cell.length_c   1.000
_cell.angle_alpha   90.00
_cell.angle_beta   90.00
_cell.angle_gamma   90.00
#
_symmetry.space_group_name_H-M   'P 1'
#
loop_
_entity.id
_entity.type
_entity.pdbx_description
1 polymer ?
#
loop_
_entity_poly.entity_id
_entity_poly.type
_entity_poly.pdbx_seq_one_letter_code
_entity_poly.pdbx_strand_id
1 'polypeptide(L)'
;MGVSLVPEGRQLFAPLTVMENLTLGAYQRYRREEKSKIKSDLDTIFERFPVLKERRSQVAGTLSGGEQQMLAIGRALMSGPKFLLLDEPSMGLAPLIAAHIFQIISQLHQP
;
A
#
# COMPACT_ATOMS: atom_id res chain seq x y z
N MET A 1 18.77 -0.95 7.18
CA MET A 1 17.64 -0.12 7.69
C MET A 1 16.83 0.30 6.47
N GLY A 2 15.50 0.16 6.50
CA GLY A 2 14.65 0.35 5.31
C GLY A 2 13.80 1.61 5.45
N VAL A 3 13.94 2.52 4.48
CA VAL A 3 13.05 3.67 4.29
C VAL A 3 12.26 3.39 3.01
N SER A 4 10.95 3.64 3.03
CA SER A 4 10.10 3.56 1.85
C SER A 4 9.42 4.92 1.63
N LEU A 5 9.41 5.39 0.38
CA LEU A 5 8.80 6.64 -0.03
C LEU A 5 7.61 6.34 -0.94
N VAL A 6 6.45 6.93 -0.62
CA VAL A 6 5.33 7.05 -1.55
C VAL A 6 5.37 8.46 -2.12
N PRO A 7 5.84 8.64 -3.37
CA PRO A 7 5.92 9.96 -3.99
C PRO A 7 4.55 10.47 -4.44
N GLU A 8 4.48 11.77 -4.74
CA GLU A 8 3.34 12.38 -5.42
C GLU A 8 2.97 11.57 -6.69
N GLY A 9 1.68 11.45 -6.97
CA GLY A 9 1.20 10.69 -8.13
C GLY A 9 1.26 9.16 -7.99
N ARG A 10 1.60 8.63 -6.79
CA ARG A 10 1.46 7.21 -6.37
C ARG A 10 2.42 6.22 -7.05
N GLN A 11 2.84 6.53 -8.28
CA GLN A 11 3.74 5.75 -9.14
C GLN A 11 3.41 4.25 -9.14
N LEU A 12 2.13 3.92 -9.26
CA LEU A 12 1.67 2.53 -9.36
C LEU A 12 2.05 1.91 -10.70
N PHE A 13 2.23 0.59 -10.71
CA PHE A 13 2.29 -0.15 -11.96
C PHE A 13 0.85 -0.31 -12.47
N ALA A 14 0.37 0.71 -13.19
CA ALA A 14 -1.03 0.82 -13.63
C ALA A 14 -1.57 -0.41 -14.40
N PRO A 15 -0.79 -1.09 -15.27
CA PRO A 15 -1.27 -2.28 -15.97
C PRO A 15 -1.39 -3.53 -15.10
N LEU A 16 -0.78 -3.53 -13.90
CA LEU A 16 -0.77 -4.67 -13.00
C LEU A 16 -1.97 -4.64 -12.06
N THR A 17 -2.38 -5.80 -11.59
CA THR A 17 -3.44 -5.94 -10.59
C THR A 17 -3.03 -5.38 -9.22
N VAL A 18 -4.01 -5.20 -8.35
CA VAL A 18 -3.80 -4.90 -6.92
C VAL A 18 -2.84 -5.92 -6.29
N MET A 19 -3.08 -7.21 -6.48
CA MET A 19 -2.25 -8.28 -5.92
C MET A 19 -0.81 -8.21 -6.41
N GLU A 20 -0.60 -7.99 -7.72
CA GLU A 20 0.74 -7.88 -8.30
C GLU A 20 1.48 -6.64 -7.79
N ASN A 21 0.81 -5.50 -7.66
CA ASN A 21 1.42 -4.30 -7.07
C ASN A 21 1.87 -4.55 -5.62
N LEU A 22 1.05 -5.19 -4.78
CA LEU A 22 1.42 -5.52 -3.41
C LEU A 22 2.59 -6.51 -3.36
N THR A 23 2.53 -7.55 -4.20
CA THR A 23 3.58 -8.56 -4.32
C THR A 23 4.93 -7.95 -4.72
N LEU A 24 4.93 -7.00 -5.66
CA LEU A 24 6.13 -6.27 -6.06
C LEU A 24 6.76 -5.47 -4.92
N GLY A 25 5.94 -4.95 -4.00
CA GLY A 25 6.42 -4.27 -2.79
C GLY A 25 7.30 -5.16 -1.90
N ALA A 26 7.05 -6.46 -1.89
CA ALA A 26 7.84 -7.45 -1.14
C ALA A 26 9.01 -8.05 -1.94
N TYR A 27 9.28 -7.58 -3.17
CA TYR A 27 10.24 -8.22 -4.10
C TYR A 27 11.62 -8.49 -3.46
N GLN A 28 12.17 -7.49 -2.75
CA GLN A 28 13.49 -7.61 -2.11
C GLN A 28 13.49 -8.54 -0.88
N ARG A 29 12.33 -8.76 -0.26
CA ARG A 29 12.15 -9.61 0.92
C ARG A 29 12.02 -11.08 0.56
N TYR A 30 11.50 -11.43 -0.62
CA TYR A 30 11.39 -12.82 -1.07
C TYR A 30 12.71 -13.59 -1.07
N ARG A 31 13.86 -12.90 -1.18
CA ARG A 31 15.19 -13.53 -1.11
C ARG A 31 15.73 -13.69 0.31
N ARG A 32 15.16 -12.98 1.28
CA ARG A 32 15.70 -12.84 2.65
C ARG A 32 14.79 -13.43 3.72
N GLU A 33 13.51 -13.61 3.39
CA GLU A 33 12.48 -13.99 4.34
C GLU A 33 11.67 -15.19 3.86
N GLU A 34 11.05 -15.88 4.80
CA GLU A 34 10.14 -16.98 4.54
C GLU A 34 8.86 -16.47 3.85
N LYS A 35 8.36 -17.27 2.90
CA LYS A 35 7.11 -16.98 2.18
C LYS A 35 5.91 -16.82 3.12
N SER A 36 5.92 -17.51 4.25
CA SER A 36 4.90 -17.42 5.31
C SER A 36 4.79 -16.00 5.88
N LYS A 37 5.92 -15.33 6.15
CA LYS A 37 5.95 -13.96 6.67
C LYS A 37 5.37 -12.96 5.66
N ILE A 38 5.78 -13.08 4.40
CA ILE A 38 5.26 -12.21 3.33
C ILE A 38 3.75 -12.39 3.15
N LYS A 39 3.25 -13.63 3.27
CA LYS A 39 1.82 -13.90 3.24
C LYS A 39 1.09 -13.27 4.43
N SER A 40 1.64 -13.39 5.64
CA SER A 40 1.09 -12.75 6.84
C SER A 40 1.00 -11.23 6.68
N ASP A 41 2.03 -10.59 6.13
CA ASP A 41 2.01 -9.15 5.89
C ASP A 41 0.96 -8.76 4.85
N LEU A 42 0.80 -9.55 3.80
CA LEU A 42 -0.24 -9.34 2.79
C LEU A 42 -1.65 -9.42 3.43
N ASP A 43 -1.87 -10.38 4.33
CA ASP A 43 -3.12 -10.50 5.07
C ASP A 43 -3.35 -9.26 5.96
N THR A 44 -2.32 -8.76 6.65
CA THR A 44 -2.37 -7.49 7.40
C THR A 44 -2.68 -6.29 6.50
N ILE A 45 -2.14 -6.22 5.28
CA ILE A 45 -2.49 -5.15 4.33
C ILE A 45 -3.97 -5.22 3.96
N PHE A 46 -4.52 -6.41 3.74
CA PHE A 46 -5.93 -6.59 3.42
C PHE A 46 -6.87 -6.31 4.59
N GLU A 47 -6.43 -6.51 5.82
CA GLU A 47 -7.16 -6.10 7.02
C GLU A 47 -7.21 -4.57 7.15
N ARG A 48 -6.10 -3.88 6.87
CA ARG A 48 -6.01 -2.41 6.91
C ARG A 48 -6.75 -1.74 5.76
N PHE A 49 -6.73 -2.36 4.58
CA PHE A 49 -7.39 -1.85 3.38
C PHE A 49 -8.34 -2.90 2.80
N PRO A 50 -9.52 -3.13 3.42
CA PRO A 50 -10.48 -4.15 2.95
C PRO A 50 -10.87 -4.00 1.47
N VAL A 51 -10.96 -2.76 0.99
CA VAL A 51 -11.25 -2.47 -0.42
C VAL A 51 -10.22 -3.08 -1.40
N LEU A 52 -8.96 -3.19 -0.99
CA LEU A 52 -7.92 -3.83 -1.81
C LEU A 52 -8.10 -5.35 -1.83
N LYS A 53 -8.64 -5.96 -0.77
CA LYS A 53 -8.94 -7.40 -0.72
C LYS A 53 -10.07 -7.75 -1.69
N GLU A 54 -11.14 -6.97 -1.63
CA GLU A 54 -12.30 -7.11 -2.54
C GLU A 54 -11.88 -6.98 -4.00
N ARG A 55 -10.90 -6.11 -4.27
CA ARG A 55 -10.43 -5.76 -5.62
C ARG A 55 -9.07 -6.36 -5.96
N ARG A 56 -8.66 -7.44 -5.28
CA ARG A 56 -7.32 -8.02 -5.43
C ARG A 56 -6.94 -8.36 -6.88
N SER A 57 -7.93 -8.70 -7.71
CA SER A 57 -7.74 -9.06 -9.13
C SER A 57 -7.98 -7.88 -10.09
N GLN A 58 -8.39 -6.71 -9.59
CA GLN A 58 -8.64 -5.53 -10.41
C GLN A 58 -7.32 -4.87 -10.81
N VAL A 59 -7.24 -4.41 -12.05
CA VAL A 59 -6.11 -3.65 -12.60
C VAL A 59 -5.98 -2.31 -11.87
N ALA A 60 -4.78 -1.98 -11.39
CA ALA A 60 -4.53 -0.82 -10.53
C ALA A 60 -4.89 0.51 -11.19
N GLY A 61 -4.67 0.64 -12.50
CA GLY A 61 -5.01 1.84 -13.26
C GLY A 61 -6.52 2.16 -13.32
N THR A 62 -7.40 1.19 -13.02
CA THR A 62 -8.86 1.39 -13.05
C THR A 62 -9.46 1.70 -11.68
N LEU A 63 -8.64 1.72 -10.63
CA LEU A 63 -9.05 2.12 -9.29
C LEU A 63 -9.32 3.63 -9.23
N SER A 64 -10.20 4.06 -8.33
CA SER A 64 -10.34 5.47 -8.01
C SER A 64 -9.05 6.04 -7.42
N GLY A 65 -8.86 7.36 -7.45
CA GLY A 65 -7.66 7.98 -6.90
C GLY A 65 -7.39 7.63 -5.43
N GLY A 66 -8.44 7.50 -4.61
CA GLY A 66 -8.32 7.09 -3.21
C GLY A 66 -7.82 5.65 -3.06
N GLU A 67 -8.35 4.74 -3.85
CA GLU A 67 -7.94 3.33 -3.82
C GLU A 67 -6.54 3.13 -4.38
N GLN A 68 -6.17 3.89 -5.41
CA GLN A 68 -4.78 3.95 -5.88
C GLN A 68 -3.84 4.43 -4.77
N GLN A 69 -4.25 5.42 -3.97
CA GLN A 69 -3.45 5.90 -2.84
C GLN A 69 -3.28 4.79 -1.78
N MET A 70 -4.36 4.09 -1.43
CA MET A 70 -4.31 2.96 -0.52
C MET A 70 -3.39 1.85 -1.05
N LEU A 71 -3.45 1.54 -2.35
CA LEU A 71 -2.58 0.55 -2.97
C LEU A 71 -1.11 0.98 -2.94
N ALA A 72 -0.82 2.25 -3.17
CA ALA A 72 0.54 2.77 -3.14
C ALA A 72 1.16 2.66 -1.74
N ILE A 73 0.38 3.01 -0.70
CA ILE A 73 0.76 2.84 0.70
C ILE A 73 0.94 1.36 1.04
N GLY A 74 -0.02 0.50 0.67
CA GLY A 74 0.06 -0.94 0.88
C GLY A 74 1.30 -1.56 0.26
N ARG A 75 1.62 -1.21 -1.00
CA ARG A 75 2.84 -1.65 -1.68
C ARG A 75 4.10 -1.17 -0.97
N ALA A 76 4.14 0.06 -0.49
CA ALA A 76 5.28 0.58 0.27
C ALA A 76 5.48 -0.19 1.59
N LEU A 77 4.40 -0.52 2.29
CA LEU A 77 4.42 -1.30 3.53
C LEU A 77 4.87 -2.74 3.32
N MET A 78 4.55 -3.37 2.18
CA MET A 78 5.01 -4.72 1.85
C MET A 78 6.54 -4.85 1.82
N SER A 79 7.28 -3.73 1.68
CA SER A 79 8.75 -3.71 1.77
C SER A 79 9.30 -3.86 3.20
N GLY A 80 8.44 -3.98 4.21
CA GLY A 80 8.82 -4.05 5.63
C GLY A 80 9.62 -2.82 6.11
N PRO A 81 9.22 -1.58 5.78
CA PRO A 81 10.01 -0.40 6.11
C PRO A 81 10.01 -0.12 7.62
N LYS A 82 11.12 0.44 8.11
CA LYS A 82 11.17 1.03 9.46
C LYS A 82 10.66 2.48 9.48
N PHE A 83 10.76 3.15 8.34
CA PHE A 83 10.28 4.51 8.13
C PHE A 83 9.50 4.59 6.82
N LEU A 84 8.28 5.10 6.90
CA LEU A 84 7.43 5.37 5.74
C LEU A 84 7.35 6.89 5.55
N LEU A 85 7.79 7.37 4.39
CA LEU A 85 7.67 8.76 3.98
C LEU A 85 6.52 8.86 2.97
N LEU A 86 5.64 9.82 3.18
CA LEU A 86 4.49 10.07 2.32
C LEU A 86 4.57 11.51 1.82
N ASP A 87 4.63 11.66 0.50
CA ASP A 87 4.60 12.96 -0.15
C ASP A 87 3.16 13.27 -0.60
N GLU A 88 2.59 14.36 -0.07
CA GLU A 88 1.22 14.83 -0.36
C GLU A 88 0.13 13.74 -0.39
N PRO A 89 -0.02 12.90 0.67
CA PRO A 89 -0.84 11.69 0.64
C PRO A 89 -2.35 11.93 0.44
N SER A 90 -2.84 13.14 0.65
CA SER A 90 -4.24 13.51 0.51
C SER A 90 -4.55 14.33 -0.75
N MET A 91 -3.55 14.71 -1.54
CA MET A 91 -3.74 15.62 -2.66
C MET A 91 -4.68 15.04 -3.73
N GLY A 92 -5.67 15.84 -4.14
CA GLY A 92 -6.66 15.45 -5.15
C GLY A 92 -7.70 14.43 -4.67
N LEU A 93 -7.77 14.12 -3.37
CA LEU A 93 -8.78 13.21 -2.80
C LEU A 93 -9.95 13.98 -2.20
N ALA A 94 -11.14 13.38 -2.27
CA ALA A 94 -12.31 13.91 -1.57
C ALA A 94 -12.04 13.95 -0.04
N PRO A 95 -12.56 14.94 0.70
CA PRO A 95 -12.26 15.12 2.12
C PRO A 95 -12.46 13.87 2.99
N LEU A 96 -13.53 13.11 2.73
CA LEU A 96 -13.82 11.86 3.44
C LEU A 96 -12.73 10.79 3.22
N ILE A 97 -12.23 10.67 1.98
CA ILE A 97 -11.20 9.70 1.62
C ILE A 97 -9.85 10.12 2.22
N ALA A 98 -9.53 11.41 2.17
CA ALA A 98 -8.33 11.93 2.81
C ALA A 98 -8.34 11.65 4.32
N ALA A 99 -9.44 11.94 5.01
CA ALA A 99 -9.59 11.66 6.43
C ALA A 99 -9.42 10.16 6.75
N HIS A 100 -10.02 9.28 5.95
CA HIS A 100 -9.88 7.84 6.11
C HIS A 100 -8.42 7.37 5.95
N ILE A 101 -7.70 7.88 4.94
CA ILE A 101 -6.28 7.56 4.74
C ILE A 101 -5.43 8.04 5.92
N PHE A 102 -5.67 9.24 6.43
CA PHE A 102 -4.96 9.75 7.61
C PHE A 102 -5.23 8.92 8.88
N GLN A 103 -6.46 8.41 9.05
CA GLN A 103 -6.78 7.50 10.15
C GLN A 103 -5.97 6.21 10.08
N ILE A 104 -5.89 5.59 8.89
CA ILE A 104 -5.10 4.37 8.69
C ILE A 104 -3.61 4.65 8.93
N ILE A 105 -3.08 5.76 8.41
CA ILE A 105 -1.68 6.15 8.65
C ILE A 105 -1.40 6.35 10.13
N SER A 106 -2.32 6.97 10.87
CA SER A 106 -2.18 7.17 12.33
C SER A 106 -2.13 5.85 13.10
N GLN A 107 -2.84 4.82 12.64
CA GLN A 107 -2.78 3.47 13.22
C GLN A 107 -1.45 2.75 12.94
N LEU A 108 -0.67 3.19 11.94
CA LEU A 108 0.67 2.65 11.68
C LEU A 108 1.74 3.21 12.63
N HIS A 109 1.48 4.37 13.24
CA HIS A 109 2.40 5.02 14.17
C HIS A 109 2.24 4.56 15.62
N GLN A 110 1.17 3.84 15.96
CA GLN A 110 0.98 3.36 17.32
C GLN A 110 1.86 2.13 17.60
N PRO A 111 2.66 2.15 18.69
CA PRO A 111 3.63 1.10 19.01
C PRO A 111 2.99 -0.23 19.42
#